data_AF-A0A0Q2YVK9-F1
#
_entry.id   AF-A0A0Q2YVK9-F1
#
_cell.length_a   1.000
_cell.length_b   1.000
_cell.length_c   1.000
_cell.angle_alpha   90.00
_cell.angle_beta   90.00
_cell.angle_gamma   90.00
#
_symmetry.space_group_name_H-M   'P 1'
#
loop_
_entity.id
_entity.type
_entity.pdbx_description
1 polymer ?
#
loop_
_entity_poly.entity_id
_entity_poly.type
_entity_poly.pdbx_seq_one_letter_code
_entity_poly.pdbx_strand_id
1 'polypeptide(L)'
;MTLADIARECGCTAQAVVKWESDKAMPDSRKFLALCRVLDVSAEWLMAPEPLDFHSTDTAPQGRHAKYWVRAALEELAQEARN
;
A
#
# COMPACT_ATOMS: atom_id res chain seq x y z
N MET A 1 -5.38 5.21 -13.30
CA MET A 1 -6.66 5.20 -12.57
C MET A 1 -7.03 6.64 -12.26
N THR A 2 -8.31 7.03 -12.41
CA THR A 2 -8.78 8.39 -12.12
C THR A 2 -9.38 8.50 -10.71
N LEU A 3 -9.61 9.71 -10.20
CA LEU A 3 -10.32 9.91 -8.92
C LEU A 3 -11.74 9.34 -8.93
N ALA A 4 -12.41 9.36 -10.09
CA ALA A 4 -13.73 8.78 -10.28
C ALA A 4 -13.69 7.24 -10.17
N ASP A 5 -12.64 6.61 -10.69
CA ASP A 5 -12.44 5.17 -10.54
C ASP A 5 -12.24 4.80 -9.07
N ILE A 6 -11.34 5.51 -8.35
CA ILE A 6 -11.11 5.27 -6.90
C ILE A 6 -12.40 5.44 -6.11
N ALA A 7 -13.17 6.49 -6.40
CA ALA A 7 -14.44 6.74 -5.71
C ALA A 7 -15.45 5.60 -5.92
N ARG A 8 -15.54 5.07 -7.14
CA ARG A 8 -16.39 3.91 -7.46
C ARG A 8 -15.97 2.70 -6.65
N GLU A 9 -14.68 2.36 -6.65
CA GLU A 9 -14.18 1.18 -5.94
C GLU A 9 -14.28 1.31 -4.40
N CYS A 10 -14.17 2.54 -3.88
CA CYS A 10 -14.33 2.82 -2.45
C CYS A 10 -15.79 3.03 -2.01
N GLY A 11 -16.76 3.02 -2.94
CA GLY A 11 -18.17 3.30 -2.64
C GLY A 11 -18.39 4.70 -2.06
N CYS A 12 -17.74 5.71 -2.62
CA CYS A 12 -17.83 7.10 -2.20
C CYS A 12 -17.94 8.07 -3.39
N THR A 13 -17.89 9.38 -3.12
CA THR A 13 -17.89 10.41 -4.17
C THR A 13 -16.47 10.83 -4.51
N ALA A 14 -16.22 11.27 -5.75
CA ALA A 14 -14.92 11.83 -6.14
C ALA A 14 -14.52 13.02 -5.24
N GLN A 15 -15.50 13.81 -4.78
CA GLN A 15 -15.26 14.91 -3.84
C GLN A 15 -14.75 14.42 -2.46
N ALA A 16 -15.15 13.22 -2.02
CA ALA A 16 -14.60 12.62 -0.81
C ALA A 16 -13.12 12.26 -0.99
N VAL A 17 -12.78 11.64 -2.13
CA VAL A 17 -11.38 11.32 -2.48
C VAL A 17 -10.52 12.58 -2.55
N VAL A 18 -11.01 13.66 -3.17
CA VAL A 18 -10.31 14.96 -3.19
C VAL A 18 -10.03 15.48 -1.77
N LYS A 19 -10.96 15.30 -0.83
CA LYS A 19 -10.73 15.71 0.57
C LYS A 19 -9.66 14.87 1.25
N TRP A 20 -9.54 13.59 0.89
CA TRP A 20 -8.50 12.70 1.41
C TRP A 20 -7.13 13.08 0.84
N GLU A 21 -7.02 13.31 -0.47
CA GLU A 21 -5.77 13.77 -1.10
C GLU A 21 -5.29 15.12 -0.57
N SER A 22 -6.21 16.01 -0.19
CA SER A 22 -5.88 17.35 0.29
C SER A 22 -5.81 17.47 1.81
N ASP A 23 -5.73 16.36 2.55
CA ASP A 23 -5.69 16.31 4.03
C ASP A 23 -6.85 17.03 4.75
N LYS A 24 -8.00 17.20 4.07
CA LYS A 24 -9.19 17.88 4.64
C LYS A 24 -10.10 16.94 5.41
N ALA A 25 -9.97 15.64 5.21
CA ALA A 25 -10.71 14.60 5.91
C ALA A 25 -10.01 13.25 5.74
N MET A 26 -10.26 12.31 6.65
CA MET A 26 -9.86 10.90 6.50
C MET A 26 -11.04 10.02 6.07
N PRO A 27 -10.80 8.97 5.26
CA PRO A 27 -11.78 7.92 5.04
C PRO A 27 -12.11 7.19 6.36
N ASP A 28 -13.34 6.68 6.48
CA ASP A 28 -13.64 5.69 7.52
C ASP A 28 -12.89 4.38 7.27
N SER A 29 -12.79 3.51 8.28
CA SER A 29 -11.99 2.28 8.20
C SER A 29 -12.36 1.37 7.03
N ARG A 30 -13.64 1.31 6.63
CA ARG A 30 -14.06 0.47 5.49
C ARG A 30 -13.55 1.04 4.17
N LYS A 31 -13.69 2.36 3.99
CA LYS A 31 -13.19 3.06 2.79
C LYS A 31 -11.67 3.08 2.73
N PHE A 32 -11.01 3.21 3.88
CA PHE A 32 -9.56 3.15 3.98
C PHE A 32 -9.02 1.78 3.53
N LEU A 33 -9.62 0.68 4.00
CA LEU A 33 -9.24 -0.67 3.56
C LEU A 33 -9.57 -0.92 2.08
N ALA A 34 -10.64 -0.33 1.55
CA ALA A 34 -10.93 -0.38 0.12
C ALA A 34 -9.87 0.37 -0.70
N LEU A 35 -9.47 1.56 -0.24
CA LEU A 35 -8.42 2.36 -0.85
C LEU A 35 -7.09 1.59 -0.89
N CYS A 36 -6.70 0.94 0.22
CA CYS A 36 -5.50 0.09 0.28
C CYS A 36 -5.53 -1.01 -0.79
N ARG A 37 -6.66 -1.72 -0.95
CA ARG A 37 -6.80 -2.78 -1.97
C ARG A 37 -6.72 -2.24 -3.40
N VAL A 38 -7.36 -1.10 -3.65
CA VAL A 38 -7.43 -0.47 -4.99
C VAL A 38 -6.07 0.05 -5.43
N LEU A 39 -5.26 0.52 -4.48
CA LEU A 39 -3.90 0.99 -4.72
C LEU A 39 -2.84 -0.11 -4.62
N ASP A 40 -3.23 -1.32 -4.22
CA ASP A 40 -2.34 -2.46 -3.97
C ASP A 40 -1.21 -2.13 -2.96
N VAL A 41 -1.59 -1.52 -1.83
CA VAL A 41 -0.67 -1.15 -0.76
C VAL A 41 -1.19 -1.62 0.60
N SER A 42 -0.29 -1.79 1.56
CA SER A 42 -0.68 -2.06 2.95
C SER A 42 -1.14 -0.79 3.67
N ALA A 43 -1.90 -0.96 4.76
CA ALA A 43 -2.34 0.15 5.60
C ALA A 43 -1.16 0.93 6.19
N GLU A 44 -0.12 0.21 6.61
CA GLU A 44 1.11 0.75 7.17
C GLU A 44 1.84 1.61 6.14
N TRP A 45 1.93 1.13 4.88
CA TRP A 45 2.54 1.89 3.79
C TRP A 45 1.81 3.21 3.54
N LEU A 46 0.46 3.17 3.48
CA LEU A 46 -0.35 4.33 3.15
C LEU A 46 -0.39 5.39 4.27
N MET A 47 -0.16 4.98 5.51
CA MET A 47 -0.15 5.86 6.69
C MET A 47 1.26 6.29 7.13
N ALA A 48 2.31 5.75 6.50
CA ALA A 48 3.68 6.06 6.89
C ALA A 48 3.97 7.56 6.66
N PRO A 49 4.39 8.30 7.71
CA PRO A 49 4.67 9.73 7.59
C PRO A 49 5.93 10.01 6.78
N GLU A 50 6.82 9.03 6.69
CA GLU A 50 8.07 9.06 5.95
C GLU A 50 8.08 7.92 4.93
N PRO A 51 8.73 8.08 3.76
CA PRO A 51 8.93 6.99 2.84
C PRO A 51 9.55 5.78 3.55
N LEU A 52 9.10 4.57 3.21
CA LEU A 52 9.77 3.37 3.70
C LEU A 52 11.23 3.38 3.25
N ASP A 53 12.14 3.53 4.20
CA ASP A 53 13.56 3.35 3.95
C ASP A 53 13.83 1.86 3.81
N PHE A 54 13.81 1.40 2.57
CA PHE A 54 14.11 0.01 2.27
C PHE A 54 15.52 -0.37 2.74
N HIS A 55 16.46 0.57 2.93
CA HIS A 55 17.84 0.30 3.32
C HIS A 55 18.07 0.24 4.83
N SER A 56 17.14 0.79 5.62
CA SER A 56 17.23 0.77 7.08
C SER A 56 16.57 -0.49 7.67
N THR A 57 17.18 -1.02 8.73
CA THR A 57 16.57 -2.05 9.57
C THR A 57 15.74 -1.49 10.72
N ASP A 58 15.87 -0.19 11.00
CA ASP A 58 15.24 0.46 12.15
C ASP A 58 13.73 0.66 11.96
N THR A 59 13.32 0.87 10.71
CA THR A 59 11.90 1.06 10.30
C THR A 59 11.36 -0.12 9.50
N ALA A 60 12.16 -1.18 9.35
CA ALA A 60 11.77 -2.35 8.59
C ALA A 60 10.68 -3.15 9.32
N PRO A 61 9.61 -3.59 8.63
CA PRO A 61 8.62 -4.46 9.25
C PRO A 61 9.32 -5.75 9.74
N GLN A 62 9.07 -6.12 11.00
CA GLN A 62 9.70 -7.27 11.67
C GLN A 62 11.25 -7.20 11.77
N GLY A 63 11.87 -6.02 11.62
CA GLY A 63 13.32 -5.83 11.71
C GLY A 63 14.12 -6.44 10.55
N ARG A 64 13.47 -6.78 9.43
CA ARG A 64 14.13 -7.35 8.24
C ARG A 64 14.00 -6.41 7.04
N HIS A 65 15.15 -5.98 6.52
CA HIS A 65 15.24 -5.19 5.29
C HIS A 65 14.48 -5.87 4.15
N ALA A 66 13.64 -5.12 3.42
CA ALA A 66 12.76 -5.69 2.40
C ALA A 66 13.48 -6.49 1.29
N LYS A 67 14.78 -6.20 1.05
CA LYS A 67 15.61 -6.97 0.11
C LYS A 67 15.65 -8.47 0.41
N TYR A 68 15.47 -8.86 1.67
CA TYR A 68 15.46 -10.27 2.06
C TYR A 68 14.16 -10.97 1.65
N TRP A 69 13.02 -10.28 1.71
CA TRP A 69 11.76 -10.82 1.19
C TRP A 69 11.79 -10.91 -0.34
N VAL A 70 12.33 -9.89 -1.01
CA VAL A 70 12.50 -9.90 -2.47
C VAL A 70 13.41 -11.06 -2.90
N ARG A 71 14.53 -11.28 -2.21
CA ARG A 71 15.41 -12.42 -2.51
C ARG A 71 14.71 -13.76 -2.31
N ALA A 72 14.00 -13.94 -1.20
CA ALA A 72 13.28 -15.18 -0.94
C ALA A 72 12.21 -15.47 -2.01
N ALA A 73 11.42 -14.47 -2.40
CA ALA A 73 10.42 -14.62 -3.45
C ALA A 73 11.04 -14.94 -4.82
N LEU A 74 12.18 -14.32 -5.16
CA LEU A 74 12.91 -14.63 -6.41
C LEU A 74 13.47 -16.05 -6.41
N GLU A 75 13.96 -16.54 -5.27
CA GLU A 75 14.45 -17.91 -5.12
C GLU A 75 13.31 -18.93 -5.28
N GLU A 76 12.13 -18.65 -4.71
CA GLU A 76 10.92 -19.47 -4.84
C GLU A 76 10.47 -19.57 -6.30
N LEU A 77 10.33 -18.43 -7.00
CA LEU A 77 9.97 -18.39 -8.43
C LEU A 77 10.99 -19.13 -9.31
N ALA A 78 12.29 -19.01 -9.01
CA ALA A 78 13.34 -19.70 -9.74
C ALA A 78 13.29 -21.23 -9.52
N GLN A 79 12.83 -21.69 -8.36
CA GLN A 79 12.65 -23.11 -8.06
C GLN A 79 11.41 -23.68 -8.76
N GLU A 80 10.32 -22.92 -8.81
CA GLU A 80 9.11 -23.29 -9.56
C GLU A 80 9.37 -23.44 -11.06
N ALA A 81 10.15 -22.53 -11.65
CA ALA A 81 10.51 -22.59 -13.07
C ALA A 81 11.45 -23.75 -13.44
N ARG A 82 12.02 -24.45 -12.46
CA ARG A 82 12.90 -25.62 -12.66
C ARG A 82 12.17 -26.96 -12.51
N ASN A 83 10.94 -26.96 -12.01
CA ASN A 83 10.09 -28.15 -11.84
C ASN A 83 9.10 -28.28 -13.00
#